data_AF-A0A958SUI5-F1
#
_entry.id   AF-A0A958SUI5-F1
#
_cell.length_a   1.000
_cell.length_b   1.000
_cell.length_c   1.000
_cell.angle_alpha   90.00
_cell.angle_beta   90.00
_cell.angle_gamma   90.00
#
_symmetry.space_group_name_H-M   'P 1'
#
loop_
_entity.id
_entity.type
_entity.pdbx_description
1 polymer ?
#
loop_
_entity_poly.entity_id
_entity_poly.type
_entity_poly.pdbx_seq_one_letter_code
_entity_poly.pdbx_strand_id
1 'polypeptide(L)'
;IEQLLQEIKPFSKEYVSEKQLEDVLVTIQPHVTKVEFQRVILPNLDQEMIRLVMFNASQSVALSRYSIISEQLLAETNVLTQYLEDKGKLDISGNKLRRFIAKTLNIKNRISENLYIFDSPEITWESEELNKLNQELKLCFDLKDRYRLIHDRIQIIKENLDLFRDIMDHNESKKLEWIIIILILVEVVDLFIAKLF
;
A
#
# COMPACT_ATOMS: atom_id res chain seq x y z
N ILE A 1 -0.83 6.79 -28.70
CA ILE A 1 -0.77 6.20 -27.34
C ILE A 1 0.00 4.89 -27.35
N GLU A 2 -0.36 3.88 -28.16
CA GLU A 2 0.34 2.58 -28.15
C GLU A 2 1.84 2.66 -28.46
N GLN A 3 2.25 3.54 -29.36
CA GLN A 3 3.65 3.78 -29.70
C GLN A 3 4.44 4.40 -28.53
N LEU A 4 3.85 5.42 -27.87
CA LEU A 4 4.42 6.02 -26.66
C LEU A 4 4.52 5.01 -25.51
N LEU A 5 3.51 4.13 -25.35
CA LEU A 5 3.54 3.05 -24.36
C LEU A 5 4.68 2.06 -24.61
N GLN A 6 5.07 1.81 -25.86
CA GLN A 6 6.24 0.98 -26.18
C GLN A 6 7.55 1.66 -25.83
N GLU A 7 7.67 2.97 -26.03
CA GLU A 7 8.87 3.75 -25.73
C GLU A 7 9.15 3.83 -24.21
N ILE A 8 8.10 3.93 -23.39
CA ILE A 8 8.25 3.97 -21.92
C ILE A 8 8.33 2.60 -21.25
N LYS A 9 7.98 1.52 -21.97
CA LYS A 9 8.00 0.14 -21.45
C LYS A 9 9.35 -0.28 -20.84
N PRO A 10 10.52 0.03 -21.43
CA PRO A 10 11.83 -0.34 -20.86
C PRO A 10 12.14 0.33 -19.51
N PHE A 11 11.50 1.47 -19.22
CA PHE A 11 11.68 2.21 -17.97
C PHE A 11 10.71 1.75 -16.87
N SER A 12 9.76 0.85 -17.19
CA SER A 12 8.83 0.28 -16.23
C SER A 12 9.44 -0.97 -15.56
N LYS A 13 9.52 -0.99 -14.23
CA LYS A 13 10.00 -2.16 -13.47
C LYS A 13 9.02 -3.34 -13.50
N GLU A 14 7.71 -3.07 -13.61
CA GLU A 14 6.64 -4.05 -13.63
C GLU A 14 5.55 -3.58 -14.61
N TYR A 15 5.47 -4.19 -15.79
CA TYR A 15 4.42 -3.90 -16.77
C TYR A 15 3.14 -4.66 -16.39
N VAL A 16 2.04 -3.93 -16.22
CA VAL A 16 0.76 -4.49 -15.77
C VAL A 16 -0.21 -4.56 -16.95
N SER A 17 -0.87 -5.71 -17.14
CA SER A 17 -1.76 -5.96 -18.29
C SER A 17 -3.16 -5.36 -18.13
N GLU A 18 -3.60 -5.12 -16.89
CA GLU A 18 -4.92 -4.55 -16.59
C GLU A 18 -4.83 -3.03 -16.60
N LYS A 19 -5.49 -2.40 -17.57
CA LYS A 19 -5.45 -0.95 -17.76
C LYS A 19 -6.41 -0.27 -16.79
N GLN A 20 -5.88 0.57 -15.91
CA GLN A 20 -6.68 1.57 -15.22
C GLN A 20 -6.49 2.91 -15.92
N LEU A 21 -7.60 3.54 -16.27
CA LEU A 21 -7.64 4.79 -17.02
C LEU A 21 -8.40 5.83 -16.21
N GLU A 22 -7.98 7.07 -16.39
CA GLU A 22 -8.67 8.25 -15.89
C GLU A 22 -8.84 9.18 -17.09
N ASP A 23 -10.09 9.46 -17.45
CA ASP A 23 -10.42 10.28 -18.61
C ASP A 23 -10.85 11.67 -18.14
N VAL A 24 -10.16 12.70 -18.64
CA VAL A 24 -10.40 14.09 -18.24
C VAL A 24 -10.50 14.94 -19.51
N LEU A 25 -11.65 15.59 -19.70
CA LEU A 25 -11.86 16.47 -20.84
C LEU A 25 -11.28 17.85 -20.56
N VAL A 26 -10.26 18.26 -21.30
CA VAL A 26 -9.71 19.63 -21.22
C VAL A 26 -10.37 20.50 -22.29
N THR A 27 -10.99 21.61 -21.88
CA THR A 27 -11.63 22.60 -22.77
C THR A 27 -10.95 23.95 -22.61
N ILE A 28 -10.75 24.67 -23.72
CA ILE A 28 -10.15 26.01 -23.69
C ILE A 28 -11.26 27.07 -23.76
N GLN A 29 -11.32 27.94 -22.76
CA GLN A 29 -12.24 29.08 -22.73
C GLN A 29 -11.52 30.31 -22.18
N PRO A 30 -11.37 31.39 -22.96
CA PRO A 30 -10.64 32.59 -22.52
C PRO A 30 -11.10 33.11 -21.16
N HIS A 31 -10.15 33.45 -20.30
CA HIS A 31 -10.35 34.04 -18.97
C HIS A 31 -11.07 33.14 -17.94
N VAL A 32 -11.25 31.85 -18.22
CA VAL A 32 -11.89 30.91 -17.30
C VAL A 32 -10.92 29.78 -16.93
N THR A 33 -10.65 29.66 -15.64
CA THR A 33 -9.94 28.51 -15.05
C THR A 33 -10.91 27.86 -14.06
N LYS A 34 -11.36 26.65 -14.35
CA LYS A 34 -12.35 25.94 -13.53
C LYS A 34 -12.20 24.43 -13.65
N VAL A 35 -12.17 23.74 -12.52
CA VAL A 35 -12.26 22.28 -12.47
C VAL A 35 -13.70 21.86 -12.17
N GLU A 36 -14.26 21.02 -13.04
CA GLU A 36 -15.56 20.38 -12.91
C GLU A 36 -15.40 18.86 -12.95
N PHE A 37 -16.45 18.13 -12.58
CA PHE A 37 -16.42 16.67 -12.64
C PHE A 37 -16.15 16.19 -14.08
N GLN A 38 -15.06 15.45 -14.27
CA GLN A 38 -14.55 14.94 -15.56
C GLN A 38 -14.17 16.02 -16.60
N ARG A 39 -14.14 17.30 -16.23
CA ARG A 39 -13.81 18.39 -17.16
C ARG A 39 -12.96 19.46 -16.51
N VAL A 40 -11.91 19.88 -17.20
CA VAL A 40 -11.08 21.03 -16.80
C VAL A 40 -11.20 22.10 -17.87
N ILE A 41 -11.59 23.30 -17.46
CA ILE A 41 -11.64 24.48 -18.32
C ILE A 41 -10.38 25.30 -18.05
N LEU A 42 -9.58 25.53 -19.09
CA LEU A 42 -8.35 26.31 -19.04
C LEU A 42 -8.48 27.59 -19.88
N PRO A 43 -7.82 28.70 -19.50
CA PRO A 43 -7.91 29.97 -20.20
C PRO A 43 -7.22 29.94 -21.56
N ASN A 44 -6.17 29.13 -21.68
CA ASN A 44 -5.35 28.93 -22.87
C ASN A 44 -4.64 27.57 -22.78
N LEU A 45 -3.92 27.20 -23.84
CA LEU A 45 -3.12 25.97 -23.89
C LEU A 45 -1.74 26.17 -23.24
N ASP A 46 -1.72 26.45 -21.93
CA ASP A 46 -0.49 26.59 -21.15
C ASP A 46 0.11 25.21 -20.82
N GLN A 47 1.43 25.10 -20.99
CA GLN A 47 2.15 23.84 -20.81
C GLN A 47 2.13 23.37 -19.34
N GLU A 48 2.29 24.28 -18.38
CA GLU A 48 2.34 23.92 -16.96
C GLU A 48 0.95 23.56 -16.43
N MET A 49 -0.11 24.23 -16.89
CA MET A 49 -1.50 23.85 -16.59
C MET A 49 -1.82 22.43 -17.08
N ILE A 50 -1.48 22.11 -18.33
CA ILE A 50 -1.68 20.76 -18.89
C ILE A 50 -0.87 19.73 -18.10
N ARG A 51 0.37 20.06 -17.76
CA ARG A 51 1.23 19.19 -16.94
C ARG A 51 0.60 18.92 -15.58
N LEU A 52 0.01 19.91 -14.92
CA LEU A 52 -0.71 19.73 -13.65
C LEU A 52 -1.96 18.85 -13.79
N VAL A 53 -2.74 19.02 -14.86
CA VAL A 53 -3.89 18.15 -15.15
C VAL A 53 -3.43 16.70 -15.32
N MET A 54 -2.43 16.47 -16.16
CA MET A 54 -1.88 15.13 -16.42
C MET A 54 -1.26 14.52 -15.16
N PHE A 55 -0.55 15.31 -14.36
CA PHE A 55 0.05 14.87 -13.10
C PHE A 55 -1.03 14.40 -12.10
N ASN A 56 -2.06 15.20 -11.85
CA ASN A 56 -3.14 14.83 -10.94
C ASN A 56 -3.95 13.63 -11.45
N ALA A 57 -4.23 13.55 -12.76
CA ALA A 57 -4.86 12.39 -13.37
C ALA A 57 -4.02 11.11 -13.18
N SER A 58 -2.69 11.19 -13.38
CA SER A 58 -1.79 10.06 -13.15
C SER A 58 -1.79 9.58 -11.68
N GLN A 59 -1.90 10.52 -10.73
CA GLN A 59 -2.02 10.18 -9.31
C GLN A 59 -3.35 9.48 -9.01
N SER A 60 -4.45 9.90 -9.65
CA SER A 60 -5.74 9.22 -9.53
C SER A 60 -5.64 7.75 -9.97
N VAL A 61 -5.02 7.49 -11.13
CA VAL A 61 -4.79 6.13 -11.64
C VAL A 61 -3.91 5.31 -10.68
N ALA A 62 -2.83 5.90 -10.16
CA ALA A 62 -1.96 5.23 -9.20
C ALA A 62 -2.72 4.85 -7.91
N LEU A 63 -3.55 5.76 -7.39
CA LEU A 63 -4.40 5.49 -6.22
C LEU A 63 -5.43 4.39 -6.49
N SER A 64 -6.02 4.33 -7.68
CA SER A 64 -6.93 3.24 -8.08
C SER A 64 -6.24 1.88 -7.95
N ARG A 65 -4.99 1.79 -8.41
CA ARG A 65 -4.20 0.56 -8.32
C ARG A 65 -3.89 0.19 -6.88
N TYR A 66 -3.41 1.14 -6.08
CA TYR A 66 -3.07 0.87 -4.69
C TYR A 66 -4.31 0.55 -3.83
N SER A 67 -5.48 1.08 -4.20
CA SER A 67 -6.75 0.69 -3.58
C SER A 67 -6.99 -0.81 -3.74
N ILE A 68 -6.90 -1.34 -4.97
CA ILE A 68 -7.07 -2.77 -5.26
C ILE A 68 -6.04 -3.62 -4.50
N ILE A 69 -4.76 -3.21 -4.53
CA ILE A 69 -3.70 -3.94 -3.83
C ILE A 69 -3.97 -3.97 -2.32
N SER A 70 -4.34 -2.84 -1.72
CA SER A 70 -4.63 -2.75 -0.28
C SER A 70 -5.84 -3.60 0.11
N GLU A 71 -6.86 -3.66 -0.74
CA GLU A 71 -8.05 -4.48 -0.53
C GLU A 71 -7.74 -5.97 -0.58
N GLN A 72 -6.91 -6.41 -1.54
CA GLN A 72 -6.44 -7.79 -1.63
C GLN A 72 -5.64 -8.19 -0.39
N LEU A 73 -4.71 -7.34 0.06
CA LEU A 73 -3.92 -7.62 1.27
C LEU A 73 -4.81 -7.67 2.52
N LEU A 74 -5.83 -6.82 2.61
CA LEU A 74 -6.78 -6.84 3.72
C LEU A 74 -7.61 -8.12 3.70
N ALA A 75 -8.08 -8.56 2.54
CA ALA A 75 -8.80 -9.82 2.40
C ALA A 75 -7.93 -11.04 2.78
N GLU A 76 -6.68 -11.11 2.29
CA GLU A 76 -5.70 -12.13 2.71
C GLU A 76 -5.49 -12.12 4.24
N THR A 77 -5.44 -10.94 4.85
CA THR A 77 -5.29 -10.77 6.31
C THR A 77 -6.53 -11.27 7.06
N ASN A 78 -7.73 -10.90 6.61
CA ASN A 78 -8.99 -11.28 7.23
C ASN A 78 -9.21 -12.80 7.23
N VAL A 79 -8.75 -13.51 6.18
CA VAL A 79 -8.77 -14.98 6.16
C VAL A 79 -7.96 -15.57 7.33
N LEU A 80 -6.79 -14.99 7.63
CA LEU A 80 -5.97 -15.42 8.76
C LEU A 80 -6.64 -15.10 10.10
N THR A 81 -7.24 -13.91 10.23
CA THR A 81 -7.99 -13.51 11.44
C THR A 81 -9.18 -14.45 11.68
N GLN A 82 -9.96 -14.76 10.64
CA GLN A 82 -11.10 -15.68 10.75
C GLN A 82 -10.66 -17.08 11.16
N TYR A 83 -9.57 -17.59 10.58
CA TYR A 83 -9.04 -18.89 10.98
C TYR A 83 -8.56 -18.88 12.44
N LEU A 84 -7.92 -17.79 12.88
CA LEU A 84 -7.50 -17.62 14.26
C LEU A 84 -8.69 -17.61 15.23
N GLU A 85 -9.78 -16.94 14.88
CA GLU A 85 -11.04 -16.96 15.63
C GLU A 85 -11.60 -18.39 15.74
N ASP A 86 -11.70 -19.10 14.61
CA ASP A 86 -12.34 -20.42 14.56
C ASP A 86 -11.50 -21.54 15.20
N LYS A 87 -10.16 -21.45 15.12
CA LYS A 87 -9.24 -22.56 15.47
C LYS A 87 -8.27 -22.23 16.61
N GLY A 88 -8.20 -20.98 17.06
CA GLY A 88 -7.29 -20.55 18.12
C GLY A 88 -5.79 -20.65 17.76
N LYS A 89 -5.47 -20.79 16.46
CA LYS A 89 -4.10 -20.87 15.96
C LYS A 89 -4.00 -20.23 14.58
N LEU A 90 -2.81 -19.81 14.18
CA LEU A 90 -2.55 -19.25 12.85
C LEU A 90 -2.35 -20.36 11.80
N ASP A 91 -3.00 -20.26 10.64
CA ASP A 91 -2.80 -21.14 9.47
C ASP A 91 -1.76 -20.57 8.49
N ILE A 92 -0.60 -20.20 9.00
CA ILE A 92 0.50 -19.68 8.18
C ILE A 92 1.85 -20.05 8.81
N SER A 93 2.81 -20.43 7.97
CA SER A 93 4.18 -20.71 8.43
C SER A 93 4.95 -19.41 8.64
N GLY A 94 5.94 -19.41 9.54
CA GLY A 94 6.68 -18.19 9.83
C GLY A 94 7.46 -17.58 8.68
N ASN A 95 7.92 -18.41 7.74
CA ASN A 95 8.52 -17.88 6.51
C ASN A 95 7.47 -17.17 5.64
N LYS A 96 6.27 -17.75 5.48
CA LYS A 96 5.18 -17.12 4.73
C LYS A 96 4.73 -15.82 5.40
N LEU A 97 4.60 -15.80 6.73
CA LEU A 97 4.22 -14.61 7.48
C LEU A 97 5.27 -13.49 7.32
N ARG A 98 6.57 -13.80 7.45
CA ARG A 98 7.64 -12.81 7.22
C ARG A 98 7.63 -12.25 5.80
N ARG A 99 7.39 -13.09 4.78
CA ARG A 99 7.24 -12.64 3.39
C ARG A 99 6.03 -11.74 3.20
N PHE A 100 4.91 -12.05 3.88
CA PHE A 100 3.72 -11.22 3.85
C PHE A 100 4.00 -9.85 4.50
N ILE A 101 4.60 -9.81 5.69
CA ILE A 101 5.05 -8.56 6.33
C ILE A 101 5.92 -7.74 5.38
N ALA A 102 6.93 -8.36 4.75
CA ALA A 102 7.81 -7.69 3.80
C ALA A 102 7.06 -7.17 2.56
N LYS A 103 6.11 -7.93 2.00
CA LYS A 103 5.25 -7.50 0.88
C LYS A 103 4.44 -6.25 1.28
N THR A 104 3.80 -6.26 2.44
CA THR A 104 3.02 -5.13 2.95
C THR A 104 3.88 -3.89 3.17
N LEU A 105 5.07 -4.05 3.77
CA LEU A 105 6.03 -2.94 3.97
C LEU A 105 6.52 -2.36 2.65
N ASN A 106 6.84 -3.21 1.66
CA ASN A 106 7.23 -2.75 0.33
C ASN A 106 6.11 -1.96 -0.36
N ILE A 107 4.85 -2.39 -0.24
CA ILE A 107 3.72 -1.62 -0.77
C ILE A 107 3.60 -0.27 -0.06
N LYS A 108 3.70 -0.23 1.27
CA LYS A 108 3.70 1.04 2.03
C LYS A 108 4.80 1.99 1.55
N ASN A 109 6.02 1.50 1.37
CA ASN A 109 7.16 2.30 0.92
C ASN A 109 6.94 2.80 -0.51
N ARG A 110 6.50 1.94 -1.44
CA ARG A 110 6.17 2.34 -2.82
C ARG A 110 5.09 3.42 -2.87
N ILE A 111 4.06 3.33 -2.03
CA ILE A 111 3.05 4.38 -1.90
C ILE A 111 3.71 5.68 -1.44
N SER A 112 4.50 5.64 -0.35
CA SER A 112 5.16 6.84 0.20
C SER A 112 6.16 7.49 -0.77
N GLU A 113 6.85 6.70 -1.60
CA GLU A 113 7.84 7.20 -2.57
C GLU A 113 7.20 7.80 -3.82
N ASN A 114 6.09 7.24 -4.29
CA ASN A 114 5.54 7.57 -5.61
C ASN A 114 4.33 8.53 -5.53
N LEU A 115 3.72 8.70 -4.36
CA LEU A 115 2.53 9.54 -4.18
C LEU A 115 2.88 10.79 -3.37
N TYR A 116 3.33 11.82 -4.08
CA TYR A 116 3.53 13.19 -3.59
C TYR A 116 2.19 13.93 -3.44
N ILE A 117 1.21 13.32 -2.79
CA ILE A 117 -0.17 13.87 -2.73
C ILE A 117 -0.24 15.10 -1.83
N PHE A 118 0.57 15.11 -0.77
CA PHE A 118 0.61 16.21 0.19
C PHE A 118 1.48 17.37 -0.30
N ASP A 119 2.53 17.08 -1.06
CA ASP A 119 3.38 18.10 -1.66
C ASP A 119 2.73 18.64 -2.93
N SER A 120 2.90 19.94 -3.17
CA SER A 120 2.53 20.54 -4.46
C SER A 120 3.80 20.70 -5.30
N PRO A 121 3.74 20.49 -6.63
CA PRO A 121 4.89 20.72 -7.49
C PRO A 121 5.45 22.14 -7.30
N GLU A 122 6.78 22.32 -7.34
CA GLU A 122 7.43 23.63 -7.06
C GLU A 122 6.87 24.77 -7.91
N ILE A 123 6.48 24.50 -9.17
CA ILE A 123 5.87 25.48 -10.07
C ILE A 123 4.58 26.10 -9.51
N THR A 124 3.88 25.39 -8.62
CA THR A 124 2.68 25.93 -7.93
C THR A 124 3.02 26.95 -6.85
N TRP A 125 4.28 27.03 -6.39
CA TRP A 125 4.70 28.04 -5.42
C TRP A 125 4.98 29.38 -6.09
N GLU A 126 5.29 29.35 -7.39
CA GLU A 126 5.61 30.53 -8.19
C GLU A 126 4.37 31.21 -8.79
N SER A 127 3.22 30.52 -8.83
CA SER A 127 1.98 31.03 -9.43
C SER A 127 0.75 30.66 -8.60
N GLU A 128 0.03 31.68 -8.14
CA GLU A 128 -1.25 31.53 -7.43
C GLU A 128 -2.30 30.81 -8.29
N GLU A 129 -2.31 31.08 -9.60
CA GLU A 129 -3.24 30.43 -10.54
C GLU A 129 -2.96 28.92 -10.65
N LEU A 130 -1.69 28.54 -10.78
CA LEU A 130 -1.28 27.12 -10.85
C LEU A 130 -1.52 26.41 -9.52
N ASN A 131 -1.30 27.08 -8.39
CA ASN A 131 -1.64 26.55 -7.07
C ASN A 131 -3.14 26.27 -6.95
N LYS A 132 -4.00 27.23 -7.34
CA LYS A 132 -5.45 27.09 -7.29
C LYS A 132 -5.92 25.93 -8.17
N LEU A 133 -5.44 25.87 -9.42
CA LEU A 133 -5.73 24.77 -10.34
C LEU A 133 -5.35 23.41 -9.73
N ASN A 134 -4.13 23.29 -9.18
CA ASN A 134 -3.66 22.05 -8.55
C ASN A 134 -4.52 21.65 -7.35
N GLN A 135 -4.94 22.60 -6.50
CA GLN A 135 -5.81 22.32 -5.37
C GLN A 135 -7.20 21.85 -5.81
N GLU A 136 -7.79 22.51 -6.80
CA GLU A 136 -9.09 22.11 -7.36
C GLU A 136 -9.03 20.71 -8.02
N LEU A 137 -7.94 20.39 -8.73
CA LEU A 137 -7.72 19.06 -9.29
C LEU A 137 -7.59 18.00 -8.19
N LYS A 138 -6.78 18.26 -7.14
CA LYS A 138 -6.62 17.35 -6.00
C LYS A 138 -7.96 17.03 -5.32
N LEU A 139 -8.83 18.02 -5.23
CA LEU A 139 -10.19 17.87 -4.70
C LEU A 139 -11.08 17.09 -5.68
N CYS A 140 -11.08 17.43 -6.96
CA CYS A 140 -11.92 16.78 -7.97
C CYS A 140 -11.64 15.27 -8.12
N PHE A 141 -10.38 14.84 -7.94
CA PHE A 141 -10.01 13.41 -7.98
C PHE A 141 -10.03 12.72 -6.61
N ASP A 142 -10.47 13.42 -5.55
CA ASP A 142 -10.48 12.94 -4.17
C ASP A 142 -9.11 12.37 -3.70
N LEU A 143 -7.99 12.91 -4.21
CA LEU A 143 -6.67 12.28 -4.06
C LEU A 143 -6.30 12.08 -2.58
N LYS A 144 -6.63 13.06 -1.74
CA LYS A 144 -6.33 13.03 -0.30
C LYS A 144 -7.16 11.98 0.44
N ASP A 145 -8.45 11.88 0.17
CA ASP A 145 -9.34 10.96 0.87
C ASP A 145 -9.10 9.52 0.43
N ARG A 146 -8.87 9.30 -0.87
CA ARG A 146 -8.48 7.98 -1.41
C ARG A 146 -7.16 7.50 -0.83
N TYR A 147 -6.17 8.39 -0.70
CA TYR A 147 -4.92 8.07 -0.02
C TYR A 147 -5.15 7.69 1.45
N ARG A 148 -5.94 8.48 2.19
CA ARG A 148 -6.24 8.20 3.61
C ARG A 148 -6.85 6.82 3.77
N LEU A 149 -7.83 6.47 2.94
CA LEU A 149 -8.44 5.13 2.97
C LEU A 149 -7.42 4.00 2.75
N ILE A 150 -6.52 4.17 1.78
CA ILE A 150 -5.45 3.19 1.51
C ILE A 150 -4.50 3.11 2.71
N HIS A 151 -4.12 4.26 3.28
CA HIS A 151 -3.24 4.34 4.43
C HIS A 151 -3.83 3.60 5.65
N ASP A 152 -5.09 3.88 5.97
CA ASP A 152 -5.79 3.26 7.10
C ASP A 152 -5.90 1.74 6.92
N ARG A 153 -6.19 1.26 5.71
CA ARG A 153 -6.20 -0.19 5.40
C ARG A 153 -4.83 -0.82 5.61
N ILE A 154 -3.76 -0.20 5.10
CA ILE A 154 -2.39 -0.69 5.26
C ILE A 154 -2.00 -0.71 6.74
N GLN A 155 -2.46 0.27 7.53
CA GLN A 155 -2.21 0.30 8.96
C GLN A 155 -2.91 -0.85 9.69
N ILE A 156 -4.19 -1.12 9.40
CA ILE A 156 -4.93 -2.27 9.94
C ILE A 156 -4.23 -3.59 9.59
N ILE A 157 -3.79 -3.75 8.33
CA ILE A 157 -3.05 -4.95 7.90
C ILE A 157 -1.78 -5.11 8.72
N LYS A 158 -0.99 -4.04 8.87
CA LYS A 158 0.26 -4.07 9.62
C LYS A 158 0.03 -4.48 11.08
N GLU A 159 -0.97 -3.89 11.75
CA GLU A 159 -1.31 -4.21 13.13
C GLU A 159 -1.68 -5.70 13.32
N ASN A 160 -2.48 -6.25 12.39
CA ASN A 160 -2.81 -7.68 12.40
C ASN A 160 -1.56 -8.55 12.19
N LEU A 161 -0.71 -8.20 11.21
CA LEU A 161 0.52 -8.96 10.93
C LEU A 161 1.53 -8.89 12.09
N ASP A 162 1.62 -7.75 12.78
CA ASP A 162 2.44 -7.59 14.00
C ASP A 162 1.91 -8.52 15.11
N LEU A 163 0.59 -8.56 15.34
CA LEU A 163 -0.03 -9.48 16.30
C LEU A 163 0.19 -10.96 15.90
N PHE A 164 0.09 -11.30 14.62
CA PHE A 164 0.35 -12.66 14.15
C PHE A 164 1.81 -13.07 14.38
N ARG A 165 2.76 -12.16 14.18
CA ARG A 165 4.17 -12.41 14.47
C ARG A 165 4.34 -12.71 15.96
N ASP A 166 3.76 -11.90 16.83
CA ASP A 166 3.90 -12.06 18.29
C ASP A 166 3.31 -13.41 18.77
N ILE A 167 2.14 -13.83 18.25
CA ILE A 167 1.57 -15.16 18.51
C ILE A 167 2.52 -16.27 18.07
N MET A 168 3.14 -16.13 16.90
CA MET A 168 4.03 -17.13 16.34
C MET A 168 5.35 -17.24 17.12
N ASP A 169 5.97 -16.11 17.46
CA ASP A 169 7.21 -16.06 18.23
C ASP A 169 7.00 -16.65 19.65
N HIS A 170 5.83 -16.41 20.25
CA HIS A 170 5.45 -17.04 21.51
C HIS A 170 5.33 -18.57 21.38
N ASN A 171 4.78 -19.09 20.28
CA ASN A 171 4.70 -20.53 20.02
C ASN A 171 6.07 -21.16 19.74
N GLU A 172 6.99 -20.45 19.10
CA GLU A 172 8.38 -20.92 18.93
C GLU A 172 9.12 -20.96 20.27
N SER A 173 8.90 -19.97 21.14
CA SER A 173 9.50 -19.91 22.48
C SER A 173 9.09 -21.11 23.35
N LYS A 174 7.81 -21.52 23.30
CA LYS A 174 7.31 -22.73 24.00
C LYS A 174 8.04 -24.01 23.59
N LYS A 175 8.50 -24.11 22.34
CA LYS A 175 9.25 -25.29 21.89
C LYS A 175 10.59 -25.41 22.60
N LEU A 176 11.29 -24.28 22.77
CA LEU A 176 12.55 -24.26 23.50
C LEU A 176 12.34 -24.62 24.97
N GLU A 177 11.27 -24.10 25.58
CA GLU A 177 10.89 -24.42 26.96
C GLU A 177 10.66 -25.94 27.13
N TRP A 178 9.90 -26.56 26.23
CA TRP A 178 9.68 -28.02 26.26
C TRP A 178 10.96 -28.82 26.09
N ILE A 179 11.88 -28.39 25.22
CA ILE A 179 13.18 -29.03 25.06
C ILE A 179 13.95 -29.02 26.39
N ILE A 180 13.98 -27.87 27.08
CA ILE A 180 14.66 -27.74 28.39
C ILE A 180 14.02 -28.66 29.43
N ILE A 181 12.68 -28.69 29.52
CA ILE A 181 11.96 -29.57 30.47
C ILE A 181 12.29 -31.05 30.21
N ILE A 182 12.32 -31.47 28.94
CA ILE A 182 12.64 -32.85 28.56
C ILE A 182 14.09 -33.19 28.94
N LEU A 183 15.05 -32.29 28.68
CA LEU A 183 16.46 -32.50 29.04
C LEU A 183 16.64 -32.68 30.56
N ILE A 184 15.96 -31.86 31.37
CA ILE A 184 15.96 -31.99 32.83
C ILE A 184 15.33 -33.31 33.27
N LEU A 185 14.20 -33.72 32.67
CA LEU A 185 13.55 -34.98 33.00
C LEU A 185 14.46 -36.19 32.73
N VAL A 186 15.19 -36.19 31.61
CA VAL A 186 16.15 -37.25 31.28
C VAL A 186 17.24 -37.33 32.35
N GLU A 187 17.83 -36.19 32.74
CA GLU A 187 18.88 -36.15 33.77
C GLU A 187 18.37 -36.65 35.13
N VAL A 188 17.15 -36.26 35.52
CA VAL A 188 16.53 -36.73 36.76
C VAL A 188 16.31 -38.24 36.71
N VAL A 189 15.79 -38.78 35.61
CA VAL A 189 15.59 -40.23 35.45
C VAL A 189 16.91 -40.98 35.53
N ASP A 190 17.97 -40.52 34.86
CA ASP A 190 19.30 -41.13 34.92
C ASP A 190 19.86 -41.14 36.35
N LEU A 191 19.73 -40.03 37.09
CA LEU A 191 20.12 -39.95 38.49
C LEU A 191 19.35 -40.93 39.39
N PHE A 192 18.05 -41.12 39.13
CA PHE A 192 17.24 -42.09 39.86
C PHE A 192 17.68 -43.53 39.56
N ILE A 193 17.93 -43.87 38.28
CA ILE A 193 18.42 -45.20 37.89
C ILE A 193 19.77 -45.49 38.55
N ALA A 194 20.70 -44.54 38.51
CA ALA A 194 22.04 -44.67 39.12
C ALA A 194 22.01 -44.79 40.65
N LYS A 195 20.91 -44.41 41.31
CA LYS A 195 20.71 -44.61 42.76
C LYS A 195 20.01 -45.90 43.12
N LEU A 196 19.22 -46.47 42.20
CA LEU A 196 18.39 -47.65 42.43
C LEU A 196 19.09 -48.97 42.08
N PHE A 197 20.09 -48.92 41.20
CA PHE A 197 20.97 -50.03 40.83
C PHE A 197 22.39 -49.80 41.36
#